data_AF-A0A4U0VX25-F1
#
_entry.id   AF-A0A4U0VX25-F1
#
_cell.length_a   1.000
_cell.length_b   1.000
_cell.length_c   1.000
_cell.angle_alpha   90.00
_cell.angle_beta   90.00
_cell.angle_gamma   90.00
#
_symmetry.space_group_name_H-M   'P 1'
#
loop_
_entity.id
_entity.type
_entity.pdbx_description
1 polymer ?
#
loop_
_entity_poly.entity_id
_entity_poly.type
_entity_poly.pdbx_seq_one_letter_code
_entity_poly.pdbx_strand_id
1 'polypeptide(L)'
;MARSRSPATAAAPRRLLVQLVVAAVSLASFASGVKFSLTAHHQPQPKCLWNYAMQDTLVVISVSAPLAGNNLQRLDMEVVDGSKSRNTYQSKRGLKGETRMAITTHADADLGVCFTNVLDPSVPEHQAAKYERLIDLDVDIGADAVDYNAIAKQESLSGLEVEMRKLEGIVKEIVDELNYLKRREARMRDTNESTNERVANFFYLTFTTLLLLGVWQVLHLRSYFKKKYLID
;
A
#
# COMPACT_ATOMS: atom_id res chain seq x y z
N MET A 1 -37.84 61.65 8.20
CA MET A 1 -38.72 60.52 7.78
C MET A 1 -38.64 60.44 6.26
N ALA A 2 -38.43 59.33 5.56
CA ALA A 2 -38.54 57.91 5.91
C ALA A 2 -37.48 57.09 5.14
N ARG A 3 -36.91 56.10 5.81
CA ARG A 3 -35.92 55.15 5.29
C ARG A 3 -36.70 53.96 4.72
N SER A 4 -36.75 53.77 3.40
CA SER A 4 -37.39 52.58 2.82
C SER A 4 -36.47 51.37 3.02
N ARG A 5 -37.01 50.32 3.66
CA ARG A 5 -36.39 48.99 3.76
C ARG A 5 -36.89 48.18 2.57
N SER A 6 -36.00 47.69 1.71
CA SER A 6 -36.32 46.59 0.79
C SER A 6 -36.30 45.26 1.53
N PRO A 7 -37.23 44.32 1.23
CA PRO A 7 -37.24 43.00 1.84
C PRO A 7 -36.19 42.10 1.15
N ALA A 8 -35.31 41.50 1.94
CA ALA A 8 -34.41 40.46 1.48
C ALA A 8 -35.22 39.21 1.08
N THR A 9 -35.03 38.76 -0.15
CA THR A 9 -35.69 37.61 -0.75
C THR A 9 -35.22 36.29 -0.10
N ALA A 10 -36.17 35.58 0.49
CA ALA A 10 -35.98 34.24 1.06
C ALA A 10 -35.87 33.18 -0.06
N ALA A 11 -34.65 32.96 -0.59
CA ALA A 11 -34.38 31.95 -1.62
C ALA A 11 -33.26 30.95 -1.24
N ALA A 12 -32.89 30.88 0.04
CA ALA A 12 -31.74 30.11 0.54
C ALA A 12 -31.95 28.58 0.72
N PRO A 13 -33.12 28.01 1.10
CA PRO A 13 -33.16 26.63 1.59
C PRO A 13 -33.04 25.57 0.48
N ARG A 14 -33.50 25.88 -0.75
CA ARG A 14 -33.42 24.97 -1.90
C ARG A 14 -32.00 24.81 -2.42
N ARG A 15 -31.17 25.86 -2.38
CA ARG A 15 -29.78 25.80 -2.86
C ARG A 15 -28.89 24.97 -1.93
N LEU A 16 -29.12 25.07 -0.61
CA LEU A 16 -28.38 24.30 0.39
C LEU A 16 -28.69 22.80 0.29
N LEU A 17 -29.96 22.44 0.08
CA LEU A 17 -30.37 21.05 -0.14
C LEU A 17 -29.76 20.46 -1.42
N VAL A 18 -29.74 21.23 -2.52
CA VAL A 18 -29.09 20.78 -3.76
C VAL A 18 -27.59 20.59 -3.55
N GLN A 19 -26.91 21.47 -2.82
CA GLN A 19 -25.48 21.31 -2.52
C GLN A 19 -25.21 20.10 -1.62
N LEU A 20 -26.05 19.82 -0.62
CA LEU A 20 -25.93 18.63 0.23
C LEU A 20 -26.16 17.33 -0.56
N VAL A 21 -27.14 17.31 -1.47
CA VAL A 21 -27.40 16.14 -2.33
C VAL A 21 -26.26 15.91 -3.31
N VAL A 22 -25.71 16.96 -3.94
CA VAL A 22 -24.54 16.84 -4.83
C VAL A 22 -23.31 16.35 -4.06
N ALA A 23 -23.09 16.84 -2.84
CA ALA A 23 -22.00 16.36 -1.98
C ALA A 23 -22.18 14.88 -1.60
N ALA A 24 -23.40 14.47 -1.21
CA ALA A 24 -23.71 13.08 -0.88
C ALA A 24 -23.55 12.13 -2.08
N VAL A 25 -23.91 12.56 -3.29
CA VAL A 25 -23.74 11.76 -4.52
C VAL A 25 -22.26 11.62 -4.90
N SER A 26 -21.43 12.64 -4.64
CA SER A 26 -19.98 12.58 -4.90
C SER A 26 -19.22 11.61 -3.98
N LEU A 27 -19.77 11.29 -2.80
CA LEU A 27 -19.19 10.35 -1.84
C LEU A 27 -19.47 8.88 -2.16
N ALA A 28 -20.39 8.58 -3.09
CA ALA A 28 -20.86 7.22 -3.35
C ALA A 28 -20.02 6.40 -4.36
N SER A 29 -18.90 6.94 -4.86
CA SER A 29 -18.18 6.37 -6.02
C SER A 29 -16.87 5.64 -5.70
N PHE A 30 -16.78 4.97 -4.54
CA PHE A 30 -15.61 4.13 -4.22
C PHE A 30 -16.03 2.69 -3.93
N ALA A 31 -16.49 1.99 -4.97
CA ALA A 31 -16.46 0.54 -5.00
C ALA A 31 -15.27 0.13 -5.87
N SER A 32 -14.17 -0.27 -5.23
CA SER A 32 -12.97 -0.75 -5.90
C SER A 32 -13.02 -2.28 -5.97
N GLY A 33 -13.33 -2.82 -7.15
CA GLY A 33 -13.04 -4.21 -7.50
C GLY A 33 -12.06 -4.22 -8.67
N VAL A 34 -11.07 -5.11 -8.66
CA VAL A 34 -10.06 -5.20 -9.71
C VAL A 34 -10.63 -5.98 -10.89
N LYS A 35 -11.39 -5.27 -11.74
CA LYS A 35 -11.89 -5.78 -13.02
C LYS A 35 -11.10 -5.16 -14.16
N PHE A 36 -10.44 -5.97 -14.96
CA PHE A 36 -9.70 -5.50 -16.13
C PHE A 36 -9.93 -6.39 -17.35
N SER A 37 -9.87 -5.81 -18.54
CA SER A 37 -9.91 -6.53 -19.81
C SER A 37 -8.48 -6.78 -20.31
N LEU A 38 -8.24 -7.99 -20.82
CA LEU A 38 -6.97 -8.40 -21.38
C LEU A 38 -7.14 -8.86 -22.83
N THR A 39 -6.57 -8.11 -23.77
CA THR A 39 -6.61 -8.40 -25.21
C THR A 39 -5.65 -9.54 -25.58
N ALA A 40 -6.10 -10.47 -26.42
CA ALA A 40 -5.32 -11.62 -26.88
C ALA A 40 -4.30 -11.22 -27.94
N HIS A 41 -3.10 -11.79 -27.89
CA HIS A 41 -2.05 -11.59 -28.91
C HIS A 41 -1.36 -12.93 -29.22
N HIS A 42 -0.71 -13.09 -30.38
CA HIS A 42 0.13 -14.28 -30.66
C HIS A 42 1.33 -14.38 -29.71
N GLN A 43 1.87 -13.23 -29.31
CA GLN A 43 2.98 -13.14 -28.35
C GLN A 43 2.58 -12.21 -27.19
N PRO A 44 1.74 -12.69 -26.25
CA PRO A 44 1.23 -11.84 -25.18
C PRO A 44 2.32 -11.56 -24.14
N GLN A 45 2.35 -10.31 -23.68
CA GLN A 45 3.13 -9.92 -22.51
C GLN A 45 2.31 -10.21 -21.23
N PRO A 46 2.92 -10.81 -20.18
CA PRO A 46 2.21 -11.06 -18.94
C PRO A 46 1.80 -9.76 -18.27
N LYS A 47 0.54 -9.69 -17.82
CA LYS A 47 0.03 -8.61 -16.98
C LYS A 47 -0.10 -9.13 -15.55
N CYS A 48 0.69 -8.56 -14.65
CA CYS A 48 0.80 -9.03 -13.28
C CYS A 48 0.24 -7.99 -12.30
N LEU A 49 -0.54 -8.46 -11.33
CA LEU A 49 -0.86 -7.70 -10.13
C LEU A 49 0.09 -8.13 -9.02
N TRP A 50 0.76 -7.18 -8.38
CA TRP A 50 1.74 -7.43 -7.34
C TRP A 50 1.20 -6.98 -5.98
N ASN A 51 1.22 -7.88 -5.01
CA ASN A 51 0.83 -7.62 -3.63
C ASN A 51 1.92 -8.14 -2.69
N TYR A 52 2.28 -7.35 -1.69
CA TYR A 52 3.26 -7.76 -0.70
C TYR A 52 2.68 -8.86 0.20
N ALA A 53 3.45 -9.92 0.45
CA ALA A 53 3.11 -10.97 1.39
C ALA A 53 4.34 -11.37 2.22
N MET A 54 4.12 -11.62 3.51
CA MET A 54 5.18 -12.09 4.41
C MET A 54 5.46 -13.57 4.17
N GLN A 55 6.57 -14.08 4.70
CA GLN A 55 6.91 -15.50 4.71
C GLN A 55 5.83 -16.32 5.46
N ASP A 56 5.61 -17.56 5.02
CA ASP A 56 4.67 -18.54 5.62
C ASP A 56 3.23 -18.03 5.74
N THR A 57 2.83 -17.14 4.84
CA THR A 57 1.48 -16.54 4.81
C THR A 57 0.61 -17.26 3.79
N LEU A 58 -0.62 -17.60 4.19
CA LEU A 58 -1.63 -18.18 3.30
C LEU A 58 -2.18 -17.10 2.37
N VAL A 59 -2.18 -17.37 1.07
CA VAL A 59 -2.78 -16.50 0.06
C VAL A 59 -3.83 -17.28 -0.71
N VAL A 60 -5.04 -16.75 -0.78
CA VAL A 60 -6.14 -17.31 -1.56
C VAL A 60 -6.41 -16.39 -2.75
N ILE A 61 -6.37 -16.99 -3.93
CA ILE A 61 -6.54 -16.29 -5.20
C ILE A 61 -7.83 -16.79 -5.84
N SER A 62 -8.78 -15.87 -6.00
CA SER A 62 -10.07 -16.12 -6.64
C SER A 62 -10.12 -15.37 -7.96
N VAL A 63 -10.26 -16.11 -9.06
CA VAL A 63 -10.33 -15.57 -10.42
C VAL A 63 -11.66 -15.93 -11.05
N SER A 64 -12.40 -14.94 -11.51
CA SER A 64 -13.58 -15.14 -12.35
C SER A 64 -13.31 -14.65 -13.76
N ALA A 65 -13.24 -15.59 -14.70
CA ALA A 65 -13.06 -15.31 -16.12
C ALA A 65 -14.18 -15.98 -16.92
N PRO A 66 -15.25 -15.23 -17.29
CA PRO A 66 -16.34 -15.78 -18.07
C PRO A 66 -15.84 -16.33 -19.40
N LEU A 67 -16.45 -17.42 -19.86
CA LEU A 67 -16.14 -18.05 -21.14
C LEU A 67 -16.42 -17.07 -22.28
N ALA A 68 -15.40 -16.73 -23.05
CA ALA A 68 -15.61 -16.18 -24.38
C ALA A 68 -16.19 -17.31 -25.24
N GLY A 69 -17.31 -17.06 -25.94
CA GLY A 69 -18.02 -18.07 -26.75
C GLY A 69 -17.24 -18.66 -27.92
N ASN A 70 -15.96 -18.32 -28.05
CA ASN A 70 -15.07 -18.62 -29.17
C ASN A 70 -13.79 -19.24 -28.58
N ASN A 71 -13.46 -20.47 -28.97
CA ASN A 71 -12.25 -21.19 -28.54
C ASN A 71 -10.95 -20.64 -29.18
N LEU A 72 -10.99 -19.41 -29.69
CA LEU A 72 -9.92 -18.76 -30.46
C LEU A 72 -8.97 -17.94 -29.57
N GLN A 73 -9.16 -17.96 -28.26
CA GLN A 73 -8.28 -17.32 -27.28
C GLN A 73 -8.18 -18.16 -26.00
N ARG A 74 -6.97 -18.22 -25.43
CA ARG A 74 -6.66 -18.98 -24.22
C ARG A 74 -6.07 -18.06 -23.14
N LEU A 75 -6.76 -17.98 -22.01
CA LEU A 75 -6.29 -17.26 -20.83
C LEU A 75 -5.48 -18.21 -19.93
N ASP A 76 -4.21 -17.89 -19.72
CA ASP A 76 -3.29 -18.61 -18.84
C ASP A 76 -2.94 -17.72 -17.63
N MET A 77 -2.78 -18.32 -16.45
CA MET A 77 -2.40 -17.63 -15.22
C MET A 77 -1.20 -18.30 -14.55
N GLU A 78 -0.35 -17.47 -13.96
CA GLU A 78 0.82 -17.90 -13.19
C GLU A 78 0.98 -17.04 -11.94
N VAL A 79 1.33 -17.69 -10.83
CA VAL A 79 1.61 -17.04 -9.54
C VAL A 79 3.10 -17.14 -9.29
N VAL A 80 3.77 -15.99 -9.24
CA VAL A 80 5.23 -15.87 -9.15
C VAL A 80 5.64 -15.02 -7.96
N ASP A 81 6.83 -15.28 -7.46
CA ASP A 81 7.48 -14.47 -6.42
C ASP A 81 8.38 -13.38 -7.05
N GLY A 82 8.37 -12.18 -6.48
CA GLY A 82 9.29 -11.08 -6.77
C GLY A 82 10.66 -11.20 -6.09
N SER A 83 10.89 -12.25 -5.28
CA SER A 83 12.17 -12.55 -4.65
C SER A 83 13.28 -12.85 -5.66
N LYS A 84 14.54 -12.84 -5.21
CA LYS A 84 15.72 -13.10 -6.07
C LYS A 84 15.66 -14.44 -6.81
N SER A 85 15.00 -15.44 -6.21
CA SER A 85 14.82 -16.77 -6.80
C SER A 85 13.69 -16.85 -7.82
N ARG A 86 12.74 -15.90 -7.80
CA ARG A 86 11.59 -15.83 -8.72
C ARG A 86 10.88 -17.17 -8.90
N ASN A 87 10.43 -17.73 -7.77
CA ASN A 87 9.76 -19.01 -7.76
C ASN A 87 8.34 -18.89 -8.33
N THR A 88 7.94 -19.85 -9.16
CA THR A 88 6.54 -20.01 -9.59
C THR A 88 5.83 -20.96 -8.62
N TYR A 89 4.82 -20.47 -7.89
CA TYR A 89 4.04 -21.27 -6.95
C TYR A 89 3.01 -22.15 -7.67
N GLN A 90 2.26 -21.55 -8.60
CA GLN A 90 1.26 -22.25 -9.40
C GLN A 90 1.18 -21.67 -10.80
N SER A 91 0.87 -22.54 -11.77
CA SER A 91 0.56 -22.15 -13.14
C SER A 91 -0.65 -22.94 -13.61
N LYS A 92 -1.68 -22.23 -14.08
CA LYS A 92 -2.90 -22.84 -14.62
C LYS A 92 -3.17 -22.30 -16.02
N ARG A 93 -3.20 -23.22 -16.98
CA ARG A 93 -3.47 -22.91 -18.39
C ARG A 93 -4.95 -23.08 -18.71
N GLY A 94 -5.46 -22.24 -19.61
CA GLY A 94 -6.83 -22.31 -20.08
C GLY A 94 -7.87 -22.15 -18.97
N LEU A 95 -7.78 -21.06 -18.21
CA LEU A 95 -8.78 -20.68 -17.21
C LEU A 95 -10.18 -20.57 -17.85
N LYS A 96 -11.16 -21.21 -17.22
CA LYS A 96 -12.56 -21.23 -17.63
C LYS A 96 -13.44 -21.05 -16.40
N GLY A 97 -14.28 -20.02 -16.39
CA GLY A 97 -15.21 -19.75 -15.29
C GLY A 97 -14.52 -19.25 -14.03
N GLU A 98 -15.09 -19.59 -12.88
CA GLU A 98 -14.52 -19.29 -11.56
C GLU A 98 -13.45 -20.32 -11.19
N THR A 99 -12.29 -19.85 -10.73
CA THR A 99 -11.21 -20.67 -10.21
C THR A 99 -10.74 -20.07 -8.89
N ARG A 100 -10.70 -20.89 -7.85
CA ARG A 100 -10.11 -20.54 -6.56
C ARG A 100 -8.91 -21.43 -6.30
N MET A 101 -7.83 -20.86 -5.76
CA MET A 101 -6.63 -21.59 -5.38
C MET A 101 -5.99 -20.98 -4.15
N ALA A 102 -5.27 -21.80 -3.40
CA ALA A 102 -4.54 -21.38 -2.21
C ALA A 102 -3.07 -21.75 -2.34
N ILE A 103 -2.19 -20.85 -1.90
CA ILE A 103 -0.75 -21.06 -1.85
C ILE A 103 -0.22 -20.53 -0.51
N THR A 104 0.95 -21.02 -0.10
CA THR A 104 1.67 -20.49 1.07
C THR A 104 2.99 -19.92 0.60
N THR A 105 3.29 -18.69 0.98
CA THR A 105 4.51 -17.97 0.59
C THR A 105 5.74 -18.54 1.31
N HIS A 106 6.88 -18.58 0.61
CA HIS A 106 8.14 -19.11 1.15
C HIS A 106 9.12 -18.05 1.66
N ALA A 107 8.90 -16.78 1.33
CA ALA A 107 9.78 -15.67 1.70
C ALA A 107 9.00 -14.35 1.75
N ASP A 108 9.56 -13.37 2.46
CA ASP A 108 9.07 -11.99 2.49
C ASP A 108 9.33 -11.28 1.15
N ALA A 109 8.32 -11.19 0.30
CA ALA A 109 8.45 -10.61 -1.04
C ALA A 109 7.10 -10.24 -1.66
N ASP A 110 7.15 -9.51 -2.78
CA ASP A 110 5.98 -9.20 -3.57
C ASP A 110 5.52 -10.44 -4.35
N LEU A 111 4.29 -10.89 -4.11
CA LEU A 111 3.65 -11.96 -4.85
C LEU A 111 2.95 -11.39 -6.08
N GLY A 112 3.26 -11.93 -7.26
CA GLY A 112 2.70 -11.54 -8.53
C GLY A 112 1.71 -12.54 -9.07
N VAL A 113 0.46 -12.13 -9.32
CA VAL A 113 -0.52 -12.92 -10.08
C VAL A 113 -0.55 -12.41 -11.52
N CYS A 114 0.03 -13.19 -12.43
CA CYS A 114 0.24 -12.85 -13.83
C CYS A 114 -0.75 -13.56 -14.75
N PHE A 115 -1.33 -12.82 -15.69
CA PHE A 115 -2.21 -13.33 -16.74
C PHE A 115 -1.63 -13.12 -18.12
N THR A 116 -1.82 -14.10 -18.99
CA THR A 116 -1.49 -14.02 -20.42
C THR A 116 -2.67 -14.49 -21.25
N ASN A 117 -3.07 -13.70 -22.26
CA ASN A 117 -4.13 -14.08 -23.18
C ASN A 117 -3.53 -14.40 -24.55
N VAL A 118 -3.43 -15.69 -24.86
CA VAL A 118 -2.82 -16.20 -26.10
C VAL A 118 -3.90 -16.31 -27.17
N LEU A 119 -3.67 -15.65 -28.31
CA LEU A 119 -4.53 -15.74 -29.49
C LEU A 119 -4.25 -17.04 -30.27
N ASP A 120 -5.29 -17.65 -30.83
CA ASP A 120 -5.13 -18.83 -31.68
C ASP A 120 -4.47 -18.48 -33.03
N PRO A 121 -3.49 -19.26 -33.52
CA PRO A 121 -2.81 -19.03 -34.79
C PRO A 121 -3.71 -18.87 -36.02
N SER A 122 -4.94 -19.39 -35.98
CA SER A 122 -5.92 -19.24 -37.06
C SER A 122 -6.43 -17.81 -37.25
N VAL A 123 -6.29 -16.95 -36.23
CA VAL A 123 -6.74 -15.57 -36.28
C VAL A 123 -5.57 -14.64 -36.61
N PRO A 124 -5.68 -13.79 -37.64
CA PRO A 124 -4.68 -12.77 -37.92
C PRO A 124 -4.55 -11.74 -36.77
N GLU A 125 -3.33 -11.32 -36.46
CA GLU A 125 -3.04 -10.37 -35.35
C GLU A 125 -3.81 -9.05 -35.48
N HIS A 126 -4.08 -8.57 -36.71
CA HIS A 126 -4.86 -7.35 -36.92
C HIS A 126 -6.30 -7.43 -36.39
N GLN A 127 -6.80 -8.63 -36.08
CA GLN A 127 -8.13 -8.86 -35.49
C GLN A 127 -8.07 -9.15 -33.99
N ALA A 128 -6.88 -9.16 -33.39
CA ALA A 128 -6.64 -9.39 -31.95
C ALA A 128 -7.54 -8.55 -31.05
N ALA A 129 -7.80 -7.29 -31.42
CA ALA A 129 -8.64 -6.36 -30.67
C ALA A 129 -10.10 -6.84 -30.46
N LYS A 130 -10.57 -7.83 -31.25
CA LYS A 130 -11.90 -8.44 -31.07
C LYS A 130 -11.91 -9.55 -30.01
N TYR A 131 -10.74 -10.00 -29.57
CA TYR A 131 -10.56 -11.10 -28.64
C TYR A 131 -10.02 -10.56 -27.33
N GLU A 132 -10.94 -10.15 -26.46
CA GLU A 132 -10.61 -9.72 -25.11
C GLU A 132 -11.21 -10.67 -24.07
N ARG A 133 -10.53 -10.78 -22.92
CA ARG A 133 -11.02 -11.51 -21.75
C ARG A 133 -11.19 -10.54 -20.60
N LEU A 134 -12.41 -10.46 -20.06
CA LEU A 134 -12.65 -9.81 -18.79
C LEU A 134 -12.20 -10.73 -17.66
N ILE A 135 -11.42 -10.18 -16.74
CA ILE A 135 -10.88 -10.89 -15.58
C ILE A 135 -11.30 -10.12 -14.34
N ASP A 136 -11.94 -10.82 -13.42
CA ASP A 136 -12.20 -10.36 -12.06
C ASP A 136 -11.22 -11.11 -11.15
N LEU A 137 -10.33 -10.38 -10.51
CA LEU A 137 -9.30 -10.94 -9.63
C LEU A 137 -9.53 -10.45 -8.21
N ASP A 138 -9.54 -11.41 -7.29
CA ASP A 138 -9.59 -11.18 -5.85
C ASP A 138 -8.46 -11.96 -5.18
N VAL A 139 -7.71 -11.29 -4.32
CA VAL A 139 -6.50 -11.83 -3.68
C VAL A 139 -6.57 -11.55 -2.19
N ASP A 140 -6.86 -12.59 -1.43
CA ASP A 140 -6.90 -12.54 0.03
C ASP A 140 -5.56 -13.01 0.60
N ILE A 141 -4.98 -12.25 1.52
CA ILE A 141 -3.66 -12.53 2.12
C ILE A 141 -3.80 -12.63 3.64
N GLY A 142 -3.22 -13.67 4.23
CA GLY A 142 -3.13 -13.82 5.68
C GLY A 142 -4.47 -14.13 6.33
N ALA A 143 -4.88 -13.31 7.30
CA ALA A 143 -6.10 -13.54 8.08
C ALA A 143 -7.38 -13.50 7.24
N ASP A 144 -7.39 -12.71 6.16
CA ASP A 144 -8.50 -12.60 5.22
C ASP A 144 -8.67 -13.86 4.36
N ALA A 145 -7.57 -14.61 4.15
CA ALA A 145 -7.58 -15.84 3.36
C ALA A 145 -8.19 -17.05 4.09
N VAL A 146 -8.44 -16.94 5.41
CA VAL A 146 -8.95 -18.04 6.23
C VAL A 146 -10.47 -18.11 6.18
N ASP A 147 -11.02 -19.18 5.61
CA ASP A 147 -12.47 -19.42 5.63
C ASP A 147 -12.93 -19.98 6.98
N TYR A 148 -13.19 -19.08 7.93
CA TYR A 148 -13.73 -19.41 9.25
C TYR A 148 -15.09 -20.15 9.17
N ASN A 149 -15.86 -19.99 8.08
CA ASN A 149 -17.16 -20.66 7.94
C ASN A 149 -17.01 -22.15 7.59
N ALA A 150 -15.95 -22.53 6.88
CA ALA A 150 -15.64 -23.92 6.60
C ALA A 150 -15.15 -24.66 7.86
N ILE A 151 -14.34 -24.00 8.70
CA ILE A 151 -13.88 -24.54 10.00
C ILE A 151 -15.08 -24.75 10.95
N ALA A 152 -16.00 -23.78 11.03
CA ALA A 152 -17.19 -23.88 11.86
C ALA A 152 -18.11 -25.07 11.50
N LYS A 153 -18.15 -25.46 10.22
CA LYS A 153 -18.95 -26.60 9.74
C LYS A 153 -18.28 -27.95 9.94
N GLN A 154 -16.94 -28.01 9.96
CA GLN A 154 -16.19 -29.26 10.03
C GLN A 154 -16.03 -29.80 11.46
N GLU A 155 -16.03 -28.92 12.48
CA GLU A 155 -15.81 -29.34 13.88
C GLU A 155 -17.10 -29.44 14.72
N SER A 156 -18.27 -29.02 14.23
CA SER A 156 -19.53 -29.02 15.01
C SER A 156 -19.39 -28.38 16.41
N LEU A 157 -18.56 -27.35 16.54
CA LEU A 157 -18.34 -26.65 17.80
C LEU A 157 -19.40 -25.57 18.00
N SER A 158 -19.88 -25.45 19.24
CA SER A 158 -20.74 -24.35 19.70
C SER A 158 -20.18 -23.02 19.19
N GLY A 159 -20.99 -22.21 18.49
CA GLY A 159 -20.53 -20.98 17.82
C GLY A 159 -19.71 -20.01 18.68
N LEU A 160 -19.76 -20.15 20.01
CA LEU A 160 -18.93 -19.44 20.98
C LEU A 160 -17.42 -19.74 20.87
N GLU A 161 -17.02 -21.00 20.62
CA GLU A 161 -15.59 -21.38 20.57
C GLU A 161 -14.93 -20.86 19.29
N VAL A 162 -15.68 -20.84 18.19
CA VAL A 162 -15.24 -20.26 16.91
C VAL A 162 -14.99 -18.76 17.05
N GLU A 163 -15.89 -18.03 17.73
CA GLU A 163 -15.69 -16.61 18.00
C GLU A 163 -14.47 -16.34 18.91
N MET A 164 -14.23 -17.18 19.92
CA MET A 164 -13.04 -17.08 20.78
C MET A 164 -11.74 -17.24 19.98
N ARG A 165 -11.64 -18.25 19.10
CA ARG A 165 -10.44 -18.44 18.26
C ARG A 165 -10.24 -17.31 17.24
N LYS A 166 -11.34 -16.75 16.73
CA LYS A 166 -11.27 -15.57 15.86
C LYS A 166 -10.71 -14.36 16.61
N LEU A 167 -11.18 -14.10 17.83
CA LEU A 167 -10.63 -13.04 18.67
C LEU A 167 -9.16 -13.30 19.04
N GLU A 168 -8.78 -14.54 19.33
CA GLU A 168 -7.39 -14.90 19.60
C GLU A 168 -6.47 -14.57 18.42
N GLY A 169 -6.90 -14.92 17.20
CA GLY A 169 -6.18 -14.58 15.97
C GLY A 169 -5.97 -13.07 15.81
N ILE A 170 -7.05 -12.28 15.98
CA ILE A 170 -7.01 -10.81 15.92
C ILE A 170 -6.08 -10.23 16.99
N VAL A 171 -6.16 -10.73 18.23
CA VAL A 171 -5.30 -10.26 19.32
C VAL A 171 -3.83 -10.58 19.05
N LYS A 172 -3.53 -11.75 18.49
CA LYS A 172 -2.17 -12.13 18.13
C LYS A 172 -1.58 -11.18 17.09
N GLU A 173 -2.37 -10.85 16.06
CA GLU A 173 -2.00 -9.88 15.04
C GLU A 173 -1.71 -8.49 15.63
N ILE A 174 -2.60 -7.99 16.50
CA ILE A 174 -2.40 -6.71 17.21
C ILE A 174 -1.12 -6.73 18.06
N VAL A 175 -0.84 -7.83 18.75
CA VAL A 175 0.38 -7.96 19.57
C VAL A 175 1.63 -7.91 18.69
N ASP A 176 1.60 -8.55 17.53
CA ASP A 176 2.70 -8.52 16.58
C ASP A 176 2.90 -7.10 15.99
N GLU A 177 1.84 -6.37 15.68
CA GLU A 177 1.91 -4.97 15.29
C GLU A 177 2.45 -4.06 16.42
N LEU A 178 1.99 -4.23 17.65
CA LEU A 178 2.51 -3.48 18.80
C LEU A 178 4.00 -3.73 19.02
N ASN A 179 4.45 -4.97 18.82
CA ASN A 179 5.87 -5.32 18.88
C ASN A 179 6.67 -4.66 17.76
N TYR A 180 6.11 -4.55 16.55
CA TYR A 180 6.73 -3.79 15.47
C TYR A 180 6.82 -2.30 15.81
N LEU A 181 5.75 -1.68 16.31
CA LEU A 181 5.72 -0.27 16.73
C LEU A 181 6.74 0.03 17.84
N LYS A 182 6.87 -0.85 18.84
CA LYS A 182 7.91 -0.75 19.88
C LYS A 182 9.32 -0.75 19.31
N ARG A 183 9.63 -1.66 18.38
CA ARG A 183 10.96 -1.71 17.74
C ARG A 183 11.25 -0.44 16.95
N ARG A 184 10.22 0.13 16.30
CA ARG A 184 10.34 1.38 15.55
C ARG A 184 10.56 2.58 16.48
N GLU A 185 9.82 2.65 17.58
CA GLU A 185 9.99 3.68 18.62
C GLU A 185 11.41 3.63 19.20
N ALA A 186 11.90 2.45 19.57
CA ALA A 186 13.25 2.28 20.09
C ALA A 186 14.31 2.82 19.11
N ARG A 187 14.23 2.45 17.83
CA ARG A 187 15.13 2.96 16.80
C ARG A 187 15.04 4.49 16.63
N MET A 188 13.83 5.04 16.70
CA MET A 188 13.63 6.49 16.61
C MET A 188 14.23 7.21 17.83
N ARG A 189 14.09 6.63 19.02
CA ARG A 189 14.67 7.15 20.26
C ARG A 189 16.19 7.15 20.22
N ASP A 190 16.81 6.06 19.76
CA ASP A 190 18.27 5.96 19.62
C ASP A 190 18.82 6.95 18.58
N THR A 191 18.08 7.15 17.48
CA THR A 191 18.47 8.14 16.45
C THR A 191 18.36 9.56 16.99
N ASN A 192 17.33 9.85 17.78
CA ASN A 192 17.15 11.16 18.42
C ASN A 192 18.25 11.44 19.45
N GLU A 193 18.57 10.46 20.30
CA GLU A 193 19.63 10.57 21.31
C GLU A 193 21.00 10.80 20.66
N SER A 194 21.37 9.99 19.67
CA SER A 194 22.65 10.14 18.96
C SER A 194 22.75 11.43 18.13
N THR A 195 21.64 11.92 17.57
CA THR A 195 21.61 13.22 16.88
C THR A 195 21.78 14.37 17.86
N ASN A 196 21.08 14.32 19.00
CA ASN A 196 21.19 15.33 20.05
C ASN A 196 22.61 15.41 20.61
N GLU A 197 23.26 14.26 20.85
CA GLU A 197 24.65 14.22 21.31
C GLU A 197 25.62 14.86 20.30
N ARG A 198 25.48 14.54 19.02
CA ARG A 198 26.32 15.15 17.96
C ARG A 198 26.13 16.67 17.90
N VAL A 199 24.89 17.15 17.98
CA VAL A 199 24.58 18.58 17.99
C VAL A 199 25.17 19.27 19.22
N ALA A 200 25.09 18.65 20.39
CA ALA A 200 25.71 19.17 21.61
C ALA A 200 27.24 19.28 21.44
N ASN A 201 27.89 18.29 20.84
CA ASN A 201 29.33 18.34 20.55
C ASN A 201 29.70 19.50 19.59
N PHE A 202 28.91 19.74 18.54
CA PHE A 202 29.10 20.89 17.65
C PHE A 202 28.92 22.24 18.38
N PHE A 203 27.97 22.31 19.30
CA PHE A 203 27.76 23.50 20.13
C PHE A 203 29.00 23.79 20.99
N TYR A 204 29.53 22.79 21.71
CA TYR A 204 30.73 22.98 22.54
C TYR A 204 31.95 23.38 21.71
N LEU A 205 32.17 22.79 20.53
CA LEU A 205 33.27 23.17 19.63
C LEU A 205 33.14 24.62 19.16
N THR A 206 31.94 25.02 18.72
CA THR A 206 31.69 26.38 18.23
C THR A 206 31.83 27.41 19.35
N PHE A 207 31.27 27.12 20.51
CA PHE A 207 31.34 28.00 21.68
C PHE A 207 32.79 28.21 22.16
N THR A 208 33.56 27.14 22.27
CA THR A 208 34.99 27.21 22.65
C THR A 208 35.81 27.99 21.62
N THR A 209 35.57 27.76 20.32
CA THR A 209 36.24 28.51 19.24
C THR A 209 35.95 30.01 19.32
N LEU A 210 34.69 30.40 19.56
CA LEU A 210 34.31 31.81 19.69
C LEU A 210 34.98 32.48 20.90
N LEU A 211 35.08 31.78 22.04
CA LEU A 211 35.79 32.30 23.21
C LEU A 211 37.28 32.50 22.93
N LEU A 212 37.93 31.52 22.29
CA LEU A 212 39.35 31.63 21.93
C LEU A 212 39.62 32.80 20.97
N LEU A 213 38.77 32.95 19.94
CA LEU A 213 38.87 34.08 19.01
C LEU A 213 38.61 35.42 19.71
N GLY A 214 37.65 35.49 20.64
CA GLY A 214 37.37 36.71 21.41
C GLY A 214 38.55 37.12 22.29
N VAL A 215 39.15 36.18 23.02
CA VAL A 215 40.36 36.45 23.82
C VAL A 215 41.52 36.87 22.92
N TRP A 216 41.74 36.18 21.81
CA TRP A 216 42.76 36.53 20.83
C TRP A 216 42.57 37.95 20.29
N GLN A 217 41.34 38.32 19.92
CA GLN A 217 41.00 39.66 19.43
C GLN A 217 41.35 40.75 20.46
N VAL A 218 41.01 40.54 21.74
CA VAL A 218 41.33 41.48 22.81
C VAL A 218 42.85 41.63 22.99
N LEU A 219 43.59 40.51 23.00
CA LEU A 219 45.05 40.54 23.12
C LEU A 219 45.71 41.23 21.92
N HIS A 220 45.22 40.96 20.71
CA HIS A 220 45.71 41.58 19.48
C HIS A 220 45.49 43.10 19.50
N LEU A 221 44.27 43.56 19.82
CA LEU A 221 43.96 44.99 19.95
C LEU A 221 44.81 45.66 21.02
N ARG A 222 45.00 45.00 22.19
CA ARG A 222 45.87 45.53 23.25
C ARG A 222 47.33 45.66 22.79
N SER A 223 47.86 44.64 22.10
CA SER A 223 49.22 44.72 21.55
C SER A 223 49.35 45.79 20.46
N TYR A 224 48.33 45.96 19.65
CA TYR A 224 48.30 46.97 18.59
C TYR A 224 48.32 48.39 19.16
N PHE A 225 47.49 48.68 20.18
CA PHE A 225 47.45 50.00 20.82
C PHE A 225 48.73 50.34 21.58
N LYS A 226 49.35 49.36 22.26
CA LYS A 226 50.65 49.54 22.92
C LYS A 226 51.76 49.91 21.92
N LYS A 227 51.82 49.24 20.76
CA LYS A 227 52.83 49.52 19.71
C LYS A 227 52.66 50.90 19.08
N LYS A 228 51.44 51.45 19.07
CA LYS A 228 51.11 52.75 18.50
C LYS A 228 51.11 53.89 19.52
N TYR A 229 51.50 53.65 20.79
CA TYR A 229 51.54 54.64 21.87
C TYR A 229 50.19 55.36 22.10
N LEU A 230 49.07 54.65 21.96
CA LEU A 230 47.73 55.23 22.13
C LEU A 230 47.19 55.13 23.56
N ILE A 231 47.67 54.16 24.36
CA ILE A 231 47.32 53.93 25.76
C ILE A 231 48.58 53.37 26.46
N ASP A 232 48.98 53.95 27.60
CA ASP A 232 50.01 53.42 28.52
C ASP A 232 49.41 52.34 29.47
#